data_AF-A0A2R9T2T0-F1
#
_entry.id   AF-A0A2R9T2T0-F1
#
_cell.length_a   1.000
_cell.length_b   1.000
_cell.length_c   1.000
_cell.angle_alpha   90.00
_cell.angle_beta   90.00
_cell.angle_gamma   90.00
#
_symmetry.space_group_name_H-M   'P 1'
#
loop_
_entity.id
_entity.type
_entity.pdbx_description
1 polymer ?
#
loop_
_entity_poly.entity_id
_entity_poly.type
_entity_poly.pdbx_seq_one_letter_code
_entity_poly.pdbx_strand_id
1 'polypeptide(L)' 'MQKNKTIYIAQLPQPIQEAIMTDVRSALMDIDLTVAEQEIALQDAMDSRLCDLSDTIDIEKYL' A
#
# COMPACT_ATOMS: atom_id res chain seq x y z
N MET A 1 0.87 17.61 13.91
CA MET A 1 0.61 17.37 12.47
C MET A 1 1.65 16.38 11.98
N GLN A 2 1.25 15.11 11.77
CA GLN A 2 2.13 14.00 11.40
C GLN A 2 2.65 14.20 9.96
N LYS A 3 3.97 14.41 9.81
CA LYS A 3 4.61 14.81 8.54
C LYS A 3 4.75 13.67 7.50
N ASN A 4 4.50 12.41 7.90
CA ASN A 4 4.77 11.24 7.04
C ASN A 4 3.54 10.67 6.32
N LYS A 5 2.32 11.13 6.64
CA LYS A 5 1.07 10.59 6.06
C LYS A 5 0.92 10.93 4.57
N THR A 6 1.45 12.06 4.12
CA THR A 6 1.36 12.50 2.72
C THR A 6 2.50 11.97 1.82
N ILE A 7 3.36 11.09 2.35
CA ILE A 7 4.48 10.53 1.59
C ILE A 7 3.92 9.53 0.57
N TYR A 8 4.34 9.68 -0.68
CA TYR A 8 4.07 8.68 -1.71
C TYR A 8 4.87 7.42 -1.42
N ILE A 9 4.29 6.24 -1.65
CA ILE A 9 4.97 4.97 -1.36
C ILE A 9 6.28 4.88 -2.15
N ALA A 10 6.31 5.35 -3.40
CA ALA A 10 7.52 5.44 -4.22
C ALA A 10 8.67 6.28 -3.62
N GLN A 11 8.38 7.16 -2.65
CA GLN A 11 9.39 7.98 -1.96
C GLN A 11 9.98 7.30 -0.72
N LEU A 12 9.41 6.17 -0.27
CA LEU A 12 9.91 5.41 0.86
C LEU A 12 11.16 4.61 0.46
N PRO A 13 12.01 4.21 1.41
CA PRO A 13 13.09 3.26 1.15
C PRO A 13 12.56 1.97 0.51
N GLN A 14 13.32 1.39 -0.44
CA GLN A 14 12.93 0.16 -1.14
C GLN A 14 12.48 -0.98 -0.21
N PRO A 15 13.14 -1.26 0.94
CA PRO A 15 12.66 -2.29 1.85
C PRO A 15 11.26 -2.02 2.43
N ILE A 16 10.90 -0.75 2.61
CA ILE A 16 9.57 -0.34 3.07
C ILE A 16 8.55 -0.49 1.94
N GLN A 17 8.92 -0.12 0.69
CA GLN A 17 8.06 -0.34 -0.47
C GLN A 17 7.73 -1.82 -0.67
N GLU A 18 8.72 -2.71 -0.57
CA GLU A 18 8.54 -4.17 -0.69
C GLU A 18 7.64 -4.73 0.43
N ALA A 19 7.79 -4.21 1.66
CA ALA A 19 6.94 -4.59 2.78
C ALA A 19 5.48 -4.13 2.56
N ILE A 20 5.26 -2.89 2.11
CA ILE A 20 3.93 -2.38 1.78
C ILE A 20 3.30 -3.20 0.65
N MET A 21 4.05 -3.46 -0.42
CA MET A 21 3.57 -4.26 -1.56
C MET A 21 3.11 -5.66 -1.11
N THR A 22 3.83 -6.27 -0.17
CA THR A 22 3.50 -7.59 0.38
C THR A 22 2.22 -7.54 1.20
N ASP A 23 2.09 -6.56 2.10
CA ASP A 23 0.90 -6.39 2.95
C ASP A 23 -0.35 -6.05 2.10
N VAL A 24 -0.22 -5.16 1.10
CA VAL A 24 -1.31 -4.84 0.17
C VAL A 24 -1.71 -6.06 -0.65
N ARG A 25 -0.75 -6.79 -1.23
CA ARG A 25 -1.04 -8.00 -2.00
C ARG A 25 -1.78 -9.02 -1.13
N SER A 26 -1.37 -9.19 0.13
CA SER A 26 -2.08 -10.08 1.06
C SER A 26 -3.50 -9.60 1.35
N ALA A 27 -3.70 -8.30 1.56
CA ALA A 27 -5.03 -7.74 1.80
C ALA A 27 -5.95 -7.90 0.58
N LEU A 28 -5.43 -7.75 -0.63
CA LEU A 28 -6.18 -7.92 -1.88
C LEU A 28 -6.60 -9.37 -2.15
N MET A 29 -5.86 -10.37 -1.62
CA MET A 29 -6.25 -11.78 -1.72
C MET A 29 -7.52 -12.12 -0.93
N ASP A 30 -7.83 -11.35 0.10
CA ASP A 30 -9.04 -11.53 0.93
C ASP A 30 -10.28 -10.84 0.30
N ILE A 31 -10.11 -10.15 -0.83
CA ILE A 31 -11.18 -9.47 -1.56
C ILE A 31 -11.57 -10.33 -2.77
N ASP A 32 -12.87 -10.38 -3.07
CA ASP A 32 -13.43 -11.07 -4.24
C ASP A 32 -13.16 -10.27 -5.53
N LEU A 33 -11.88 -10.18 -5.90
CA LEU A 33 -11.37 -9.58 -7.13
C LEU A 33 -10.73 -10.65 -8.01
N THR A 34 -10.87 -10.50 -9.33
CA THR A 34 -10.10 -11.31 -10.27
C THR A 34 -8.60 -11.01 -10.17
N VAL A 35 -7.76 -11.94 -10.62
CA VAL A 35 -6.30 -11.74 -10.63
C VAL A 35 -5.89 -10.46 -11.36
N ALA A 36 -6.58 -10.10 -12.46
CA ALA A 36 -6.31 -8.88 -13.20
C ALA A 36 -6.66 -7.62 -12.39
N GLU A 37 -7.79 -7.63 -11.68
CA GLU A 37 -8.21 -6.52 -10.82
C GLU A 37 -7.30 -6.37 -9.59
N GLN A 38 -6.82 -7.49 -9.03
CA GLN A 38 -5.85 -7.46 -7.93
C GLN A 38 -4.54 -6.79 -8.37
N GLU A 39 -4.04 -7.08 -9.58
CA GLU A 39 -2.80 -6.47 -10.07
C GLU A 39 -2.97 -4.97 -10.33
N ILE A 40 -4.13 -4.55 -10.86
CA ILE A 40 -4.46 -3.13 -11.05
C ILE A 40 -4.56 -2.42 -9.69
N ALA A 41 -5.30 -2.99 -8.74
CA ALA A 41 -5.45 -2.41 -7.40
C ALA A 41 -4.12 -2.34 -6.64
N LEU A 42 -3.23 -3.32 -6.85
CA LEU A 42 -1.88 -3.29 -6.28
C LEU A 42 -1.05 -2.15 -6.89
N GLN A 43 -1.07 -1.98 -8.21
CA GLN A 43 -0.34 -0.90 -8.87
C GLN A 43 -0.86 0.46 -8.42
N ASP A 44 -2.18 0.65 -8.41
CA ASP A 44 -2.83 1.88 -7.93
C ASP A 44 -2.46 2.18 -6.47
N ALA A 45 -2.41 1.15 -5.61
CA ALA A 45 -1.99 1.28 -4.23
C ALA A 45 -0.52 1.73 -4.14
N MET A 46 0.39 1.15 -4.93
CA MET A 46 1.82 1.50 -4.92
C MET A 46 2.12 2.91 -5.47
N ASP A 47 1.24 3.44 -6.32
CA ASP A 47 1.33 4.81 -6.85
C ASP A 47 0.65 5.86 -5.93
N SER A 48 -0.03 5.40 -4.88
CA SER A 48 -0.77 6.24 -3.94
C SER A 48 0.10 6.74 -2.77
N ARG A 49 -0.48 7.61 -1.93
CA ARG A 49 0.14 8.02 -0.66
C ARG A 49 -0.07 6.95 0.39
N LEU A 50 0.87 6.81 1.30
CA LEU A 50 0.78 5.83 2.38
C LEU A 50 -0.52 6.00 3.19
N CYS A 51 -0.98 7.23 3.46
CA CYS A 51 -2.23 7.44 4.20
C CYS A 51 -3.48 6.91 3.49
N ASP A 52 -3.46 6.85 2.16
CA ASP A 52 -4.61 6.40 1.37
C ASP A 52 -4.83 4.88 1.55
N LEU A 53 -3.83 4.14 2.05
CA LEU A 53 -3.93 2.72 2.36
C LEU A 53 -4.37 2.39 3.80
N SER A 54 -4.73 3.39 4.61
CA SER A 54 -5.10 3.17 6.02
C SER A 54 -6.33 2.30 6.24
N ASP A 55 -7.21 2.19 5.23
CA ASP A 55 -8.37 1.30 5.25
C ASP A 55 -8.02 -0.13 4.77
N THR A 56 -6.84 -0.33 4.19
CA THR A 56 -6.39 -1.60 3.60
C THR A 56 -5.33 -2.28 4.44
N ILE A 57 -4.35 -1.53 4.98
CA ILE A 57 -3.22 -2.04 5.76
C ILE A 57 -2.97 -1.16 6.99
N ASP A 58 -2.27 -1.70 7.99
CA ASP A 58 -1.80 -0.93 9.13
C ASP A 58 -0.59 -0.07 8.75
N ILE A 59 -0.87 1.18 8.38
CA ILE A 59 0.13 2.13 7.89
C ILE A 59 1.08 2.63 8.98
N GLU A 60 0.71 2.55 10.26
CA GLU A 60 1.54 3.05 11.36
C GLU A 60 2.79 2.19 11.55
N LYS A 61 2.85 0.98 10.95
CA LYS A 61 4.06 0.15 10.83
C LYS A 61 5.18 0.80 10.03
N TYR A 62 4.87 1.76 9.16
CA TYR A 62 5.79 2.33 8.17
C TYR A 62 6.07 3.82 8.37
N LEU A 63 5.54 4.43 9.45
CA LEU A 63 5.68 5.86 9.78
C LEU A 63 6.79 6.14 10.79
#